data_AF-A0A8T7I6Z2-F1
#
_entry.id   AF-A0A8T7I6Z2-F1
#
_cell.length_a   1.000
_cell.length_b   1.000
_cell.length_c   1.000
_cell.angle_alpha   90.00
_cell.angle_beta   90.00
_cell.angle_gamma   90.00
#
_symmetry.space_group_name_H-M   'P 1'
#
loop_
_entity.id
_entity.type
_entity.pdbx_description
1 polymer ?
#
loop_
_entity_poly.entity_id
_entity_poly.type
_entity_poly.pdbx_seq_one_letter_code
_entity_poly.pdbx_strand_id
1 'polypeptide(L)'
;MKLSCLRAMHSERTVFNTLIPELYDSITELQQKLISTLIEIANKDQELSTDDILQLEQDILAQYPVSKSTETSLSSESFRETLTNRVEYVVAKGFYLSSFLSESMGKVNYDSLNSKLLSLFPQPMSYDASLRTQFLQRLQKQFRLSDEELERIKSETAYVISNLQVKKAIVAYLKRRLSTGLSHNSLFESITGIKALSHDSIDITIANATLFFIFNFSEHGLDPDRQFSLNDHNAINELFQKLKLQSNRHRADFPAVGEWSSIQLSDSLINDLQRFLEDEYNLHLTKVAVRNTLVTMVFILPRKSADSFLVHDAYGHAWQENLCEFEHLYRFLSDLRTPIKFEELPELKKQTQDNIVESITNYFYTFYSRKLAVAHNAVLAELTADVFEYHLQKKLANQGQSIPTSSKLRDLVLFVDLTISDIQKHFTPIKNAIAEELSTAKLNQLKRFLTQYLPESELDNSVNKIESEIANIQKVFTVDSPEQFSKVQLATLQTVLLIYPFLKSYGDQDEPYGLHQYVLCLTTFFQEFENHGFYRLPQLSMAFETIL
;
A
#
# COMPACT_ATOMS: atom_id res chain seq x y z
N MET A 1 -18.74 -11.91 20.28
CA MET A 1 -17.35 -11.66 20.74
C MET A 1 -16.53 -12.93 21.00
N LYS A 2 -16.89 -13.85 21.89
CA LYS A 2 -16.05 -15.06 22.14
C LYS A 2 -15.92 -16.00 20.92
N LEU A 3 -17.00 -16.22 20.16
CA LEU A 3 -16.98 -17.05 18.94
C LEU A 3 -16.28 -16.35 17.75
N SER A 4 -16.34 -15.02 17.65
CA SER A 4 -15.65 -14.27 16.60
C SER A 4 -14.13 -14.23 16.84
N CYS A 5 -13.70 -14.15 18.11
CA CYS A 5 -12.29 -14.19 18.48
C CYS A 5 -11.67 -15.57 18.23
N LEU A 6 -12.38 -16.66 18.52
CA LEU A 6 -11.91 -18.04 18.24
C LEU A 6 -11.85 -18.34 16.73
N ARG A 7 -12.81 -17.86 15.93
CA ARG A 7 -12.76 -17.99 14.46
C ARG A 7 -11.60 -17.19 13.84
N ALA A 8 -11.35 -15.99 14.35
CA ALA A 8 -10.21 -15.17 13.92
C ALA A 8 -8.84 -15.76 14.33
N MET A 9 -8.75 -16.51 15.43
CA MET A 9 -7.48 -17.16 15.82
C MET A 9 -7.14 -18.40 14.99
N HIS A 10 -8.16 -19.13 14.52
CA HIS A 10 -7.92 -20.26 13.62
C HIS A 10 -7.47 -19.80 12.24
N SER A 11 -7.93 -18.63 11.77
CA SER A 11 -7.55 -18.09 10.45
C SER A 11 -6.06 -17.75 10.35
N GLU A 12 -5.44 -17.19 11.40
CA GLU A 12 -4.04 -16.73 11.31
C GLU A 12 -3.04 -17.89 11.19
N ARG A 13 -3.26 -18.98 11.94
CA ARG A 13 -2.46 -20.21 11.78
C ARG A 13 -2.61 -20.80 10.39
N THR A 14 -3.82 -20.77 9.82
CA THR A 14 -4.09 -21.29 8.47
C THR A 14 -3.30 -20.54 7.40
N VAL A 15 -3.04 -19.24 7.56
CA VAL A 15 -2.22 -18.47 6.60
C VAL A 15 -0.83 -19.10 6.43
N PHE A 16 -0.13 -19.35 7.54
CA PHE A 16 1.24 -19.88 7.52
C PHE A 16 1.31 -21.39 7.31
N ASN A 17 0.38 -22.15 7.90
CA ASN A 17 0.46 -23.60 7.93
C ASN A 17 -0.20 -24.26 6.71
N THR A 18 -1.03 -23.53 5.96
CA THR A 18 -1.83 -24.10 4.86
C THR A 18 -1.79 -23.21 3.62
N LEU A 19 -2.26 -21.97 3.71
CA LEU A 19 -2.47 -21.10 2.56
C LEU A 19 -1.17 -20.80 1.78
N ILE A 20 -0.13 -20.35 2.49
CA ILE A 20 1.17 -20.06 1.87
C ILE A 20 1.82 -21.34 1.30
N PRO A 21 1.91 -22.47 2.05
CA PRO A 21 2.39 -23.73 1.51
C PRO A 21 1.61 -24.22 0.29
N GLU A 22 0.28 -24.25 0.33
CA GLU A 22 -0.55 -24.72 -0.80
C GLU A 22 -0.32 -23.88 -2.06
N LEU A 23 -0.24 -22.55 -1.93
CA LEU A 23 0.03 -21.68 -3.06
C LEU A 23 1.45 -21.88 -3.62
N TYR A 24 2.44 -22.02 -2.75
CA TYR A 24 3.81 -22.32 -3.16
C TYR A 24 3.92 -23.68 -3.87
N ASP A 25 3.32 -24.73 -3.29
CA ASP A 25 3.33 -26.08 -3.84
C ASP A 25 2.51 -26.20 -5.14
N SER A 26 1.60 -25.25 -5.41
CA SER A 26 0.84 -25.19 -6.67
C SER A 26 1.65 -24.68 -7.87
N ILE A 27 2.85 -24.13 -7.63
CA ILE A 27 3.72 -23.61 -8.69
C ILE A 27 4.29 -24.80 -9.48
N THR A 28 3.87 -24.92 -10.74
CA THR A 28 4.38 -25.95 -11.66
C THR A 28 5.83 -25.69 -12.06
N GLU A 29 6.53 -26.71 -12.57
CA GLU A 29 7.93 -26.55 -13.04
C GLU A 29 8.06 -25.47 -14.14
N LEU A 30 7.08 -25.36 -15.04
CA LEU A 30 7.06 -24.33 -16.09
C LEU A 30 6.85 -22.93 -15.50
N GLN A 31 5.94 -22.79 -14.52
CA GLN A 31 5.74 -21.52 -13.81
C GLN A 31 6.96 -21.13 -13.00
N GLN A 32 7.62 -22.09 -12.34
CA GLN A 32 8.86 -21.86 -11.62
C GLN A 32 9.92 -21.29 -12.55
N LYS A 33 10.16 -21.92 -13.72
CA LYS A 33 11.12 -21.44 -14.72
C LYS A 33 10.81 -20.01 -15.20
N LEU A 34 9.54 -19.71 -15.42
CA LEU A 34 9.10 -18.36 -15.78
C LEU A 34 9.37 -17.35 -14.65
N ILE A 35 9.02 -17.70 -13.41
CA ILE A 35 9.32 -16.87 -12.23
C ILE A 35 10.82 -16.62 -12.08
N SER A 36 11.66 -17.65 -12.24
CA SER A 36 13.13 -17.50 -12.21
C SER A 36 13.61 -16.51 -13.27
N THR A 37 13.06 -16.60 -14.48
CA THR A 37 13.39 -15.69 -15.58
C THR A 37 13.02 -14.25 -15.23
N LEU A 38 11.81 -14.02 -14.69
CA LEU A 38 11.35 -12.71 -14.26
C LEU A 38 12.23 -12.12 -13.15
N ILE A 39 12.60 -12.93 -12.17
CA ILE A 39 13.49 -12.51 -11.07
C ILE A 39 14.89 -12.18 -11.60
N GLU A 40 15.42 -12.97 -12.53
CA GLU A 40 16.71 -12.68 -13.17
C GLU A 40 16.67 -11.37 -13.95
N ILE A 41 15.59 -11.10 -14.68
CA ILE A 41 15.43 -9.84 -15.42
C ILE A 41 15.35 -8.66 -14.46
N ALA A 42 14.55 -8.75 -13.40
CA ALA A 42 14.42 -7.70 -12.40
C ALA A 42 15.79 -7.35 -11.77
N ASN A 43 16.60 -8.37 -11.47
CA ASN A 43 17.90 -8.22 -10.82
C ASN A 43 19.05 -7.81 -11.77
N LYS A 44 18.93 -8.02 -13.08
CA LYS A 44 19.99 -7.68 -14.05
C LYS A 44 19.77 -6.28 -14.61
N ASP A 45 20.83 -5.49 -14.74
CA ASP A 45 20.80 -4.18 -15.44
C ASP A 45 20.90 -4.34 -16.97
N GLN A 46 20.11 -5.25 -17.52
CA GLN A 46 20.05 -5.49 -18.95
C GLN A 46 18.70 -5.03 -19.50
N GLU A 47 18.73 -4.16 -20.51
CA GLU A 47 17.53 -3.83 -21.28
C GLU A 47 17.14 -5.02 -22.17
N LEU A 48 15.85 -5.37 -22.15
CA LEU A 48 15.28 -6.33 -23.07
C LEU A 48 14.79 -5.65 -24.34
N SER A 49 14.80 -6.37 -25.45
CA SER A 49 14.14 -5.89 -26.66
C SER A 49 12.61 -5.94 -26.50
N THR A 50 11.88 -5.13 -27.25
CA THR A 50 10.40 -5.18 -27.26
C THR A 50 9.88 -6.58 -27.62
N ASP A 51 10.53 -7.29 -28.54
CA ASP A 51 10.14 -8.65 -28.94
C ASP A 51 10.32 -9.64 -27.78
N ASP A 52 11.41 -9.53 -27.00
CA ASP A 52 11.63 -10.36 -25.81
C ASP A 52 10.56 -10.10 -24.74
N ILE A 53 10.17 -8.84 -24.56
CA ILE A 53 9.13 -8.45 -23.60
C ILE A 53 7.77 -9.02 -24.03
N LEU A 54 7.41 -8.89 -25.30
CA LEU A 54 6.15 -9.45 -25.83
C LEU A 54 6.11 -10.97 -25.72
N GLN A 55 7.23 -11.66 -25.99
CA GLN A 55 7.30 -13.11 -25.81
C GLN A 55 7.13 -13.50 -24.34
N LEU A 56 7.76 -12.76 -23.43
CA LEU A 56 7.61 -12.98 -22.00
C LEU A 56 6.17 -12.78 -21.52
N GLU A 57 5.46 -11.77 -22.06
CA GLU A 57 4.04 -11.58 -21.78
C GLU A 57 3.18 -12.76 -22.24
N GLN A 58 3.44 -13.28 -23.44
CA GLN A 58 2.76 -14.45 -23.97
C GLN A 58 3.01 -15.69 -23.10
N ASP A 59 4.25 -15.85 -22.61
CA ASP A 59 4.60 -16.94 -21.71
C ASP A 59 3.84 -16.82 -20.38
N ILE A 60 3.70 -15.61 -19.81
CA ILE A 60 2.86 -15.36 -18.63
C ILE A 60 1.42 -15.77 -18.92
N LEU A 61 0.81 -15.25 -19.98
CA LEU A 61 -0.59 -15.55 -20.31
C LEU A 61 -0.84 -17.04 -20.59
N ALA A 62 0.15 -17.75 -21.15
CA ALA A 62 0.08 -19.19 -21.40
C ALA A 62 0.15 -20.01 -20.11
N GLN A 63 0.97 -19.60 -19.13
CA GLN A 63 1.12 -20.30 -17.85
C GLN A 63 0.03 -19.94 -16.83
N TYR A 64 -0.59 -18.77 -16.98
CA TYR A 64 -1.65 -18.26 -16.09
C TYR A 64 -2.93 -17.95 -16.88
N PRO A 65 -3.58 -18.92 -17.56
CA PRO A 65 -4.80 -18.64 -18.30
C PRO A 65 -5.96 -18.38 -17.33
N VAL A 66 -6.87 -17.48 -17.73
CA VAL A 66 -8.09 -17.13 -16.97
C VAL A 66 -8.85 -18.39 -16.49
N SER A 67 -8.94 -19.42 -17.33
CA SER A 67 -9.71 -20.64 -17.06
C SER A 67 -9.09 -21.61 -16.05
N LYS A 68 -7.78 -21.53 -15.74
CA LYS A 68 -7.13 -22.41 -14.74
C LYS A 68 -7.15 -21.85 -13.32
N SER A 69 -7.49 -20.57 -13.15
CA SER A 69 -7.59 -19.94 -11.84
C SER A 69 -8.70 -20.55 -10.94
N THR A 70 -9.64 -21.32 -11.50
CA THR A 70 -10.70 -22.07 -10.80
C THR A 70 -10.18 -23.29 -10.03
N GLU A 71 -9.29 -24.08 -10.64
CA GLU A 71 -8.99 -25.46 -10.16
C GLU A 71 -7.90 -25.52 -9.11
N THR A 72 -6.97 -24.55 -9.08
CA THR A 72 -5.91 -24.46 -8.07
C THR A 72 -6.39 -23.86 -6.74
N SER A 73 -7.68 -23.52 -6.59
CA SER A 73 -8.19 -22.79 -5.43
C SER A 73 -8.45 -23.69 -4.21
N LEU A 74 -7.46 -23.69 -3.31
CA LEU A 74 -7.53 -23.87 -1.85
C LEU A 74 -8.63 -24.83 -1.38
N SER A 75 -8.22 -26.05 -1.03
CA SER A 75 -9.12 -27.18 -0.75
C SER A 75 -9.94 -27.07 0.53
N SER A 76 -9.65 -26.11 1.41
CA SER A 76 -10.33 -26.04 2.72
C SER A 76 -11.79 -25.54 2.58
N GLU A 77 -12.74 -26.41 2.92
CA GLU A 77 -14.19 -26.10 2.99
C GLU A 77 -14.48 -24.86 3.85
N SER A 78 -13.69 -24.66 4.93
CA SER A 78 -13.81 -23.49 5.81
C SER A 78 -13.53 -22.15 5.12
N PHE A 79 -12.69 -22.14 4.08
CA PHE A 79 -12.42 -20.94 3.28
C PHE A 79 -13.52 -20.65 2.27
N ARG A 80 -14.19 -21.68 1.73
CA ARG A 80 -15.23 -21.55 0.71
C ARG A 80 -16.54 -20.97 1.26
N GLU A 81 -16.94 -21.34 2.48
CA GLU A 81 -18.21 -20.88 3.08
C GLU A 81 -18.22 -19.38 3.44
N THR A 82 -17.05 -18.76 3.68
CA THR A 82 -16.97 -17.35 4.07
C THR A 82 -17.01 -16.39 2.87
N LEU A 83 -16.81 -16.92 1.65
CA LEU A 83 -16.72 -16.17 0.39
C LEU A 83 -18.08 -15.83 -0.21
N THR A 84 -18.95 -16.83 -0.33
CA THR A 84 -20.12 -16.77 -1.23
C THR A 84 -21.19 -15.76 -0.83
N ASN A 85 -21.27 -15.34 0.42
CA ASN A 85 -22.24 -14.34 0.87
C ASN A 85 -21.69 -12.91 0.93
N ARG A 86 -20.47 -12.66 0.42
CA ARG A 86 -19.79 -11.35 0.59
C ARG A 86 -19.19 -10.76 -0.68
N VAL A 87 -19.02 -11.51 -1.77
CA VAL A 87 -18.34 -10.97 -2.96
C VAL A 87 -19.15 -9.87 -3.63
N GLU A 88 -20.45 -10.06 -3.80
CA GLU A 88 -21.37 -9.08 -4.40
C GLU A 88 -21.39 -7.78 -3.58
N TYR A 89 -21.43 -7.89 -2.26
CA TYR A 89 -21.34 -6.75 -1.34
C TYR A 89 -20.04 -5.98 -1.54
N VAL A 90 -18.90 -6.68 -1.53
CA VAL A 90 -17.57 -6.09 -1.65
C VAL A 90 -17.38 -5.42 -3.00
N VAL A 91 -17.81 -6.09 -4.07
CA VAL A 91 -17.74 -5.55 -5.44
C VAL A 91 -18.64 -4.32 -5.55
N ALA A 92 -19.87 -4.36 -5.04
CA ALA A 92 -20.76 -3.20 -5.01
C ALA A 92 -20.17 -2.02 -4.22
N LYS A 93 -19.51 -2.28 -3.09
CA LYS A 93 -18.79 -1.26 -2.32
C LYS A 93 -17.64 -0.65 -3.13
N GLY A 94 -16.82 -1.47 -3.79
CA GLY A 94 -15.74 -1.02 -4.67
C GLY A 94 -16.24 -0.17 -5.83
N PHE A 95 -17.33 -0.59 -6.48
CA PHE A 95 -18.02 0.23 -7.49
C PHE A 95 -18.50 1.55 -6.90
N TYR A 96 -19.14 1.56 -5.74
CA TYR A 96 -19.64 2.81 -5.14
C TYR A 96 -18.49 3.77 -4.80
N LEU A 97 -17.38 3.27 -4.26
CA LEU A 97 -16.15 4.04 -4.04
C LEU A 97 -15.61 4.65 -5.35
N SER A 98 -15.75 3.96 -6.49
CA SER A 98 -15.32 4.47 -7.80
C SER A 98 -16.02 5.77 -8.21
N SER A 99 -17.22 6.04 -7.68
CA SER A 99 -17.95 7.29 -7.92
C SER A 99 -17.29 8.53 -7.27
N PHE A 100 -16.25 8.33 -6.45
CA PHE A 100 -15.46 9.38 -5.81
C PHE A 100 -14.06 9.55 -6.43
N LEU A 101 -13.67 8.74 -7.42
CA LEU A 101 -12.33 8.80 -8.04
C LEU A 101 -11.97 10.18 -8.60
N SER A 102 -12.90 10.86 -9.26
CA SER A 102 -12.66 12.22 -9.80
C SER A 102 -12.33 13.27 -8.72
N GLU A 103 -12.66 12.98 -7.47
CA GLU A 103 -12.37 13.84 -6.33
C GLU A 103 -11.05 13.50 -5.63
N SER A 104 -10.53 12.28 -5.82
CA SER A 104 -9.31 11.79 -5.16
C SER A 104 -8.10 11.70 -6.09
N MET A 105 -8.30 11.37 -7.36
CA MET A 105 -7.23 11.21 -8.35
C MET A 105 -6.70 12.55 -8.85
N GLY A 106 -5.36 12.70 -8.87
CA GLY A 106 -4.49 13.39 -9.83
C GLY A 106 -4.82 14.77 -10.43
N LYS A 107 -5.99 15.36 -10.18
CA LYS A 107 -6.39 16.63 -10.78
C LYS A 107 -5.57 17.75 -10.17
N VAL A 108 -4.82 18.42 -11.03
CA VAL A 108 -3.99 19.56 -10.64
C VAL A 108 -4.86 20.76 -10.28
N ASN A 109 -4.66 21.27 -9.08
CA ASN A 109 -5.28 22.47 -8.54
C ASN A 109 -4.35 23.69 -8.59
N TYR A 110 -3.05 23.45 -8.53
CA TYR A 110 -1.97 24.44 -8.65
C TYR A 110 -0.71 23.71 -9.14
N ASP A 111 0.03 24.29 -10.08
CA ASP A 111 1.29 23.72 -10.54
C ASP A 111 2.24 24.81 -11.01
N SER A 112 3.30 25.05 -10.24
CA SER A 112 4.37 25.97 -10.64
C SER A 112 5.52 25.26 -11.36
N LEU A 113 5.64 23.93 -11.25
CA LEU A 113 6.61 23.15 -12.01
C LEU A 113 6.30 23.22 -13.51
N ASN A 114 5.01 23.40 -13.86
CA ASN A 114 4.47 23.30 -15.22
C ASN A 114 4.72 21.90 -15.81
N SER A 115 4.35 20.87 -15.04
CA SER A 115 4.44 19.48 -15.46
C SER A 115 3.69 19.29 -16.77
N LYS A 116 4.38 18.75 -17.77
CA LYS A 116 3.77 18.42 -19.05
C LYS A 116 2.87 17.20 -18.93
N LEU A 117 3.21 16.27 -18.04
CA LEU A 117 2.55 14.97 -17.91
C LEU A 117 1.25 15.06 -17.11
N LEU A 118 1.19 15.90 -16.07
CA LEU A 118 0.00 16.00 -15.21
C LEU A 118 -1.27 16.44 -15.94
N SER A 119 -1.15 17.20 -17.01
CA SER A 119 -2.29 17.61 -17.83
C SER A 119 -2.84 16.51 -18.74
N LEU A 120 -2.07 15.44 -18.97
CA LEU A 120 -2.39 14.37 -19.92
C LEU A 120 -3.22 13.24 -19.28
N PHE A 121 -3.37 13.26 -17.95
CA PHE A 121 -4.12 12.25 -17.21
C PHE A 121 -5.60 12.24 -17.59
N PRO A 122 -6.16 11.06 -17.93
CA PRO A 122 -7.60 10.95 -18.09
C PRO A 122 -8.26 11.23 -16.74
N GLN A 123 -9.21 12.16 -16.73
CA GLN A 123 -9.97 12.46 -15.53
C GLN A 123 -11.18 11.52 -15.46
N PRO A 124 -11.39 10.79 -14.34
CA PRO A 124 -12.60 10.01 -14.17
C PRO A 124 -13.86 10.87 -14.26
N MET A 125 -14.98 10.25 -14.62
CA MET A 125 -16.28 10.93 -14.62
C MET A 125 -16.59 11.49 -13.23
N SER A 126 -17.04 12.74 -13.17
CA SER A 126 -17.51 13.36 -11.93
C SER A 126 -18.96 12.99 -11.67
N TYR A 127 -19.25 12.57 -10.44
CA TYR A 127 -20.60 12.27 -9.99
C TYR A 127 -21.05 13.34 -9.00
N ASP A 128 -22.16 14.01 -9.27
CA ASP A 128 -22.83 14.81 -8.25
C ASP A 128 -23.63 13.92 -7.28
N ALA A 129 -24.20 14.53 -6.23
CA ALA A 129 -24.97 13.81 -5.22
C ALA A 129 -26.18 13.03 -5.79
N SER A 130 -26.83 13.56 -6.83
CA SER A 130 -27.99 12.93 -7.47
C SER A 130 -27.55 11.70 -8.26
N LEU A 131 -26.51 11.84 -9.08
CA LEU A 131 -25.93 10.75 -9.86
C LEU A 131 -25.37 9.64 -8.97
N ARG A 132 -24.73 9.97 -7.85
CA ARG A 132 -24.27 8.97 -6.86
C ARG A 132 -25.43 8.20 -6.26
N THR A 133 -26.52 8.88 -5.90
CA THR A 133 -27.72 8.24 -5.34
C THR A 133 -28.33 7.28 -6.36
N GLN A 134 -28.47 7.71 -7.62
CA GLN A 134 -28.96 6.85 -8.71
C GLN A 134 -28.02 5.68 -9.00
N PHE A 135 -26.72 5.90 -8.96
CA PHE A 135 -25.73 4.85 -9.15
C PHE A 135 -25.81 3.80 -8.04
N LEU A 136 -25.91 4.22 -6.78
CA LEU A 136 -26.06 3.32 -5.66
C LEU A 136 -27.38 2.51 -5.71
N GLN A 137 -28.48 3.11 -6.15
CA GLN A 137 -29.74 2.39 -6.39
C GLN A 137 -29.62 1.36 -7.53
N ARG A 138 -28.81 1.63 -8.55
CA ARG A 138 -28.50 0.65 -9.60
C ARG A 138 -27.69 -0.52 -9.04
N LEU A 139 -26.69 -0.23 -8.21
CA LEU A 139 -25.90 -1.26 -7.52
C LEU A 139 -26.80 -2.14 -6.63
N GLN A 140 -27.71 -1.54 -5.85
CA GLN A 140 -28.67 -2.30 -5.04
C GLN A 140 -29.45 -3.33 -5.88
N LYS A 141 -29.96 -2.92 -7.04
CA LYS A 141 -30.73 -3.79 -7.94
C LYS A 141 -29.86 -4.85 -8.60
N GLN A 142 -28.69 -4.47 -9.11
CA GLN A 142 -27.78 -5.36 -9.84
C GLN A 142 -27.26 -6.47 -8.92
N PHE A 143 -26.79 -6.10 -7.74
CA PHE A 143 -26.19 -7.00 -6.76
C PHE A 143 -27.19 -7.61 -5.78
N ARG A 144 -28.49 -7.30 -5.94
CA ARG A 144 -29.58 -7.76 -5.06
C ARG A 144 -29.32 -7.48 -3.58
N LEU A 145 -28.72 -6.33 -3.29
CA LEU A 145 -28.37 -5.94 -1.92
C LEU A 145 -29.63 -5.67 -1.10
N SER A 146 -29.64 -6.18 0.13
CA SER A 146 -30.61 -5.79 1.15
C SER A 146 -30.45 -4.31 1.52
N ASP A 147 -31.49 -3.72 2.12
CA ASP A 147 -31.42 -2.34 2.60
C ASP A 147 -30.35 -2.18 3.69
N GLU A 148 -30.13 -3.20 4.52
CA GLU A 148 -29.07 -3.21 5.54
C GLU A 148 -27.67 -3.15 4.90
N GLU A 149 -27.42 -3.96 3.86
CA GLU A 149 -26.16 -3.92 3.12
C GLU A 149 -25.95 -2.58 2.41
N LEU A 150 -27.02 -2.01 1.85
CA LEU A 150 -26.94 -0.70 1.20
C LEU A 150 -26.54 0.41 2.18
N GLU A 151 -27.19 0.46 3.34
CA GLU A 151 -26.86 1.43 4.39
C GLU A 151 -25.46 1.20 4.95
N ARG A 152 -25.03 -0.06 5.06
CA ARG A 152 -23.65 -0.39 5.45
C ARG A 152 -22.64 0.12 4.43
N ILE A 153 -22.85 -0.08 3.12
CA ILE A 153 -22.00 0.48 2.06
C ILE A 153 -21.94 2.01 2.18
N LYS A 154 -23.08 2.69 2.34
CA LYS A 154 -23.10 4.15 2.51
C LYS A 154 -22.27 4.60 3.71
N SER A 155 -22.48 3.96 4.87
CA SER A 155 -21.80 4.31 6.12
C SER A 155 -20.31 4.07 6.04
N GLU A 156 -19.88 2.92 5.54
CA GLU A 156 -18.47 2.57 5.39
C GLU A 156 -17.79 3.47 4.36
N THR A 157 -18.41 3.71 3.21
CA THR A 157 -17.88 4.65 2.21
C THR A 157 -17.81 6.07 2.75
N ALA A 158 -18.82 6.54 3.49
CA ALA A 158 -18.81 7.87 4.11
C ALA A 158 -17.65 8.03 5.10
N TYR A 159 -17.35 6.98 5.88
CA TYR A 159 -16.19 6.93 6.74
C TYR A 159 -14.88 7.01 5.95
N VAL A 160 -14.72 6.18 4.91
CA VAL A 160 -13.52 6.16 4.05
C VAL A 160 -13.27 7.54 3.40
N ILE A 161 -14.28 8.15 2.81
CA ILE A 161 -14.13 9.45 2.11
C ILE A 161 -14.10 10.66 3.04
N SER A 162 -14.31 10.49 4.35
CA SER A 162 -14.34 11.62 5.29
C SER A 162 -13.01 12.38 5.29
N ASN A 163 -11.88 11.67 5.25
CA ASN A 163 -10.55 12.26 5.17
C ASN A 163 -10.30 12.94 3.82
N LEU A 164 -10.84 12.39 2.72
CA LEU A 164 -10.78 13.02 1.40
C LEU A 164 -11.45 14.41 1.41
N GLN A 165 -12.59 14.56 2.10
CA GLN A 165 -13.28 15.85 2.23
C GLN A 165 -12.40 16.88 2.95
N VAL A 166 -11.71 16.46 4.01
CA VAL A 166 -10.74 17.30 4.74
C VAL A 166 -9.59 17.71 3.82
N LYS A 167 -8.95 16.76 3.13
CA LYS A 167 -7.83 17.04 2.22
C LYS A 167 -8.22 18.01 1.11
N LYS A 168 -9.39 17.84 0.50
CA LYS A 168 -9.90 18.77 -0.52
C LYS A 168 -10.08 20.19 0.01
N ALA A 169 -10.57 20.34 1.23
CA ALA A 169 -10.73 21.63 1.85
C ALA A 169 -9.38 22.27 2.21
N ILE A 170 -8.40 21.49 2.68
CA ILE A 170 -7.00 21.93 2.85
C ILE A 170 -6.41 22.39 1.51
N VAL A 171 -6.58 21.63 0.43
CA VAL A 171 -6.14 22.01 -0.93
C VAL A 171 -6.76 23.33 -1.37
N ALA A 172 -8.07 23.51 -1.16
CA ALA A 172 -8.76 24.76 -1.50
C ALA A 172 -8.19 25.96 -0.73
N TYR A 173 -7.91 25.79 0.56
CA TYR A 173 -7.25 26.80 1.38
C TYR A 173 -5.87 27.18 0.82
N LEU A 174 -5.01 26.19 0.58
CA LEU A 174 -3.63 26.40 0.14
C LEU A 174 -3.59 27.06 -1.24
N LYS A 175 -4.43 26.57 -2.18
CA LYS A 175 -4.59 27.17 -3.51
C LYS A 175 -4.97 28.64 -3.42
N ARG A 176 -5.93 28.98 -2.56
CA ARG A 176 -6.36 30.37 -2.36
C ARG A 176 -5.23 31.23 -1.80
N ARG A 177 -4.50 30.74 -0.78
CA ARG A 177 -3.37 31.46 -0.20
C ARG A 177 -2.26 31.72 -1.22
N LEU A 178 -1.88 30.72 -2.02
CA LEU A 178 -0.90 30.86 -3.11
C LEU A 178 -1.38 31.88 -4.15
N SER A 179 -2.66 31.82 -4.54
CA SER A 179 -3.26 32.78 -5.49
C SER A 179 -3.30 34.21 -4.95
N THR A 180 -3.33 34.40 -3.63
CA THR A 180 -3.28 35.70 -2.95
C THR A 180 -1.87 36.16 -2.57
N GLY A 181 -0.82 35.50 -3.08
CA GLY A 181 0.56 35.95 -2.93
C GLY A 181 1.37 35.29 -1.80
N LEU A 182 0.90 34.19 -1.21
CA LEU A 182 1.77 33.36 -0.36
C LEU A 182 2.91 32.80 -1.20
N SER A 183 4.16 33.06 -0.82
CA SER A 183 5.32 32.50 -1.54
C SER A 183 5.48 31.00 -1.29
N HIS A 184 6.06 30.27 -2.24
CA HIS A 184 6.32 28.83 -2.10
C HIS A 184 7.21 28.52 -0.89
N ASN A 185 8.26 29.31 -0.70
CA ASN A 185 9.18 29.14 0.42
C ASN A 185 8.49 29.39 1.77
N SER A 186 7.59 30.37 1.86
CA SER A 186 6.82 30.62 3.08
C SER A 186 5.87 29.47 3.40
N LEU A 187 5.25 28.86 2.39
CA LEU A 187 4.42 27.67 2.59
C LEU A 187 5.28 26.47 3.02
N PHE A 188 6.40 26.23 2.34
CA PHE A 188 7.35 25.19 2.71
C PHE A 188 7.86 25.36 4.14
N GLU A 189 8.29 26.56 4.55
CA GLU A 189 8.71 26.88 5.92
C GLU A 189 7.57 26.64 6.92
N SER A 190 6.33 27.00 6.58
CA SER A 190 5.19 26.80 7.47
C SER A 190 4.85 25.32 7.72
N ILE A 191 5.13 24.45 6.74
CA ILE A 191 4.87 23.00 6.82
C ILE A 191 6.07 22.26 7.39
N THR A 192 7.28 22.61 7.01
CA THR A 192 8.50 21.88 7.39
C THR A 192 9.22 22.47 8.61
N GLY A 193 8.93 23.72 8.96
CA GLY A 193 9.69 24.48 9.95
C GLY A 193 11.08 24.92 9.47
N ILE A 194 11.41 24.72 8.18
CA ILE A 194 12.75 24.90 7.65
C ILE A 194 12.82 26.13 6.75
N LYS A 195 13.59 27.13 7.20
CA LYS A 195 13.83 28.39 6.50
C LYS A 195 15.16 28.33 5.73
N ALA A 196 15.21 27.48 4.72
CA ALA A 196 16.48 27.08 4.11
C ALA A 196 16.70 27.54 2.67
N LEU A 197 15.69 28.02 1.97
CA LEU A 197 15.78 28.12 0.51
C LEU A 197 15.62 29.57 0.06
N SER A 198 16.58 30.04 -0.75
CA SER A 198 16.54 31.35 -1.39
C SER A 198 15.32 31.47 -2.31
N HIS A 199 14.87 32.70 -2.58
CA HIS A 199 13.65 32.98 -3.34
C HIS A 199 13.65 32.18 -4.68
N ASP A 200 12.51 31.54 -4.97
CA ASP A 200 12.20 30.82 -6.22
C ASP A 200 12.93 29.49 -6.49
N SER A 201 13.48 28.85 -5.45
CA SER A 201 14.12 27.51 -5.61
C SER A 201 13.16 26.33 -5.43
N ILE A 202 11.96 26.57 -4.87
CA ILE A 202 10.94 25.55 -4.62
C ILE A 202 9.77 25.74 -5.59
N ASP A 203 9.49 24.70 -6.37
CA ASP A 203 8.21 24.56 -7.05
C ASP A 203 7.20 23.81 -6.20
N ILE A 204 5.93 24.11 -6.43
CA ILE A 204 4.81 23.49 -5.76
C ILE A 204 3.84 22.94 -6.79
N THR A 205 3.46 21.69 -6.59
CA THR A 205 2.32 21.09 -7.27
C THR A 205 1.30 20.66 -6.22
N ILE A 206 0.04 21.08 -6.39
CA ILE A 206 -1.09 20.67 -5.54
C ILE A 206 -2.08 19.92 -6.41
N ALA A 207 -2.29 18.64 -6.12
CA ALA A 207 -3.33 17.83 -6.74
C ALA A 207 -4.62 17.86 -5.90
N ASN A 208 -5.54 16.92 -6.09
CA ASN A 208 -6.80 16.88 -5.35
C ASN A 208 -6.63 16.62 -3.84
N ALA A 209 -5.63 15.83 -3.48
CA ALA A 209 -5.40 15.41 -2.09
C ALA A 209 -3.93 15.41 -1.68
N THR A 210 -3.01 15.82 -2.54
CA THR A 210 -1.56 15.76 -2.31
C THR A 210 -0.87 17.08 -2.65
N LEU A 211 0.24 17.35 -1.99
CA LEU A 211 1.07 18.55 -2.07
C LEU A 211 2.53 18.14 -2.27
N PHE A 212 3.12 18.52 -3.39
CA PHE A 212 4.50 18.22 -3.75
C PHE A 212 5.35 19.48 -3.67
N PHE A 213 6.43 19.43 -2.89
CA PHE A 213 7.50 20.41 -2.89
C PHE A 213 8.68 19.91 -3.71
N ILE A 214 9.08 20.69 -4.71
CA ILE A 214 9.97 20.24 -5.78
C ILE A 214 11.18 21.17 -5.89
N PHE A 215 12.38 20.67 -5.64
CA PHE A 215 13.61 21.46 -5.72
C PHE A 215 14.82 20.61 -6.10
N ASN A 216 15.97 21.24 -6.36
CA ASN A 216 17.16 20.55 -6.85
C ASN A 216 17.93 19.87 -5.71
N PHE A 217 17.68 18.57 -5.51
CA PHE A 217 18.44 17.74 -4.58
C PHE A 217 18.67 16.34 -5.16
N SER A 218 19.56 15.60 -4.52
CA SER A 218 19.92 14.20 -4.79
C SER A 218 20.08 13.45 -3.47
N GLU A 219 20.49 12.18 -3.53
CA GLU A 219 20.84 11.41 -2.34
C GLU A 219 22.01 12.00 -1.53
N HIS A 220 22.81 12.88 -2.13
CA HIS A 220 23.91 13.59 -1.47
C HIS A 220 23.52 14.96 -0.90
N GLY A 221 22.23 15.30 -0.91
CA GLY A 221 21.72 16.61 -0.47
C GLY A 221 21.40 17.53 -1.64
N LEU A 222 21.42 18.85 -1.42
CA LEU A 222 21.20 19.83 -2.48
C LEU A 222 22.20 19.67 -3.62
N ASP A 223 21.76 19.97 -4.83
CA ASP A 223 22.60 19.88 -6.03
C ASP A 223 23.81 20.85 -5.92
N PRO A 224 25.06 20.34 -5.91
CA PRO A 224 26.25 21.17 -5.76
C PRO A 224 26.49 22.08 -6.97
N ASP A 225 25.91 21.77 -8.13
CA ASP A 225 26.06 22.58 -9.35
C ASP A 225 25.24 23.87 -9.29
N ARG A 226 24.37 24.01 -8.28
CA ARG A 226 23.58 25.20 -7.99
C ARG A 226 24.24 26.03 -6.89
N GLN A 227 24.14 27.37 -7.00
CA GLN A 227 24.64 28.30 -5.99
C GLN A 227 23.73 28.38 -4.75
N PHE A 228 23.54 27.26 -4.05
CA PHE A 228 22.87 27.25 -2.75
C PHE A 228 23.82 27.73 -1.65
N SER A 229 23.29 28.45 -0.66
CA SER A 229 24.11 28.91 0.46
C SER A 229 24.51 27.75 1.37
N LEU A 230 25.56 27.91 2.19
CA LEU A 230 25.91 26.89 3.20
C LEU A 230 24.76 26.67 4.20
N ASN A 231 24.00 27.73 4.51
CA ASN A 231 22.83 27.62 5.39
C ASN A 231 21.74 26.76 4.74
N ASP A 232 21.55 26.88 3.42
CA ASP A 232 20.57 26.09 2.67
C ASP A 232 20.92 24.60 2.76
N HIS A 233 22.18 24.26 2.52
CA HIS A 233 22.67 22.88 2.64
C HIS A 233 22.47 22.33 4.05
N ASN A 234 22.87 23.08 5.07
CA ASN A 234 22.75 22.64 6.47
C ASN A 234 21.29 22.41 6.87
N ALA A 235 20.40 23.32 6.50
CA ALA A 235 19.01 23.26 6.90
C ALA A 235 18.21 22.19 6.12
N ILE A 236 18.52 21.94 4.85
CA ILE A 236 17.95 20.80 4.11
C ILE A 236 18.51 19.46 4.62
N ASN A 237 19.79 19.40 4.97
CA ASN A 237 20.35 18.22 5.62
C ASN A 237 19.69 17.95 6.99
N GLU A 238 19.42 19.00 7.77
CA GLU A 238 18.67 18.88 9.02
C GLU A 238 17.25 18.35 8.78
N LEU A 239 16.55 18.86 7.76
CA LEU A 239 15.24 18.35 7.36
C LEU A 239 15.30 16.86 7.03
N PHE A 240 16.26 16.46 6.20
CA PHE A 240 16.44 15.07 5.78
C PHE A 240 16.81 14.16 6.95
N GLN A 241 17.55 14.66 7.94
CA GLN A 241 17.84 13.94 9.18
C GLN A 241 16.61 13.80 10.08
N LYS A 242 15.81 14.87 10.24
CA LYS A 242 14.54 14.84 11.00
C LYS A 242 13.55 13.84 10.39
N LEU A 243 13.39 13.91 9.07
CA LEU A 243 12.61 12.95 8.30
C LEU A 243 13.26 11.55 8.26
N LYS A 244 14.50 11.39 8.74
CA LYS A 244 15.27 10.12 8.70
C LYS A 244 15.45 9.55 7.28
N LEU A 245 15.48 10.42 6.27
CA LEU A 245 15.64 10.06 4.85
C LEU A 245 17.01 9.45 4.51
N GLN A 246 18.05 9.80 5.29
CA GLN A 246 19.45 9.44 5.00
C GLN A 246 19.79 7.97 5.25
N SER A 247 18.90 7.19 5.87
CA SER A 247 19.08 5.75 5.87
C SER A 247 18.33 5.17 4.67
N ASN A 248 19.03 4.44 3.80
CA ASN A 248 18.38 3.57 2.79
C ASN A 248 17.35 2.60 3.44
N ARG A 249 17.38 2.45 4.77
CA ARG A 249 16.45 1.69 5.62
C ARG A 249 15.10 2.37 5.91
N HIS A 250 14.90 3.63 5.53
CA HIS A 250 13.69 4.42 5.85
C HIS A 250 13.00 5.07 4.63
N ARG A 251 13.51 4.89 3.40
CA ARG A 251 12.75 5.17 2.17
C ARG A 251 11.55 4.22 1.95
N ALA A 252 11.19 3.42 2.96
CA ALA A 252 10.08 2.48 2.93
C ALA A 252 8.74 3.13 3.29
N ASP A 253 8.74 4.38 3.76
CA ASP A 253 7.51 5.11 4.10
C ASP A 253 7.06 5.91 2.88
N PHE A 254 6.18 5.30 2.09
CA PHE A 254 5.36 5.94 1.05
C PHE A 254 4.10 6.52 1.72
N PRO A 255 3.39 7.56 1.21
CA PRO A 255 3.80 8.54 0.21
C PRO A 255 4.70 9.65 0.78
N ALA A 256 4.52 9.93 2.07
CA ALA A 256 5.26 10.97 2.78
C ALA A 256 6.59 10.37 3.21
N VAL A 257 7.65 10.60 2.42
CA VAL A 257 8.97 10.07 2.73
C VAL A 257 9.41 10.60 4.10
N GLY A 258 9.55 9.70 5.08
CA GLY A 258 10.16 9.99 6.37
C GLY A 258 9.22 10.26 7.55
N GLU A 259 9.82 10.43 8.73
CA GLU A 259 9.10 10.59 10.00
C GLU A 259 8.65 12.05 10.23
N TRP A 260 7.52 12.42 9.64
CA TRP A 260 6.93 13.76 9.76
C TRP A 260 6.40 14.11 11.16
N SER A 261 6.20 13.12 12.04
CA SER A 261 5.84 13.36 13.46
C SER A 261 6.90 14.18 14.20
N SER A 262 8.15 14.16 13.72
CA SER A 262 9.27 14.92 14.27
C SER A 262 9.33 16.37 13.77
N ILE A 263 8.53 16.72 12.76
CA ILE A 263 8.49 18.06 12.16
C ILE A 263 7.50 18.94 12.92
N GLN A 264 7.96 20.14 13.28
CA GLN A 264 7.13 21.13 13.94
C GLN A 264 6.44 22.02 12.89
N LEU A 265 5.23 21.63 12.49
CA LEU A 265 4.35 22.46 11.66
C LEU A 265 3.99 23.76 12.41
N SER A 266 3.94 24.87 11.68
CA SER A 266 3.57 26.18 12.22
C SER A 266 2.16 26.17 12.81
N ASP A 267 2.05 26.49 14.10
CA ASP A 267 0.75 26.57 14.77
C ASP A 267 -0.17 27.64 14.16
N SER A 268 0.39 28.69 13.53
CA SER A 268 -0.43 29.69 12.83
C SER A 268 -1.12 29.10 11.61
N LEU A 269 -0.40 28.29 10.81
CA LEU A 269 -0.98 27.59 9.66
C LEU A 269 -2.09 26.63 10.10
N ILE A 270 -1.86 25.87 11.18
CA ILE A 270 -2.86 24.93 11.70
C ILE A 270 -4.11 25.67 12.21
N ASN A 271 -3.94 26.80 12.91
CA ASN A 271 -5.07 27.60 13.39
C ASN A 271 -5.85 28.25 12.23
N ASP A 272 -5.16 28.70 11.19
CA ASP A 272 -5.81 29.27 9.99
C ASP A 272 -6.59 28.20 9.24
N LEU A 273 -6.02 27.01 9.06
CA LEU A 273 -6.69 25.86 8.44
C LEU A 273 -7.91 25.44 9.25
N GLN A 274 -7.77 25.29 10.57
CA GLN A 274 -8.89 24.89 11.43
C GLN A 274 -10.08 25.85 11.30
N ARG A 275 -9.82 27.17 11.37
CA ARG A 275 -10.85 28.19 11.20
C ARG A 275 -11.50 28.12 9.83
N PHE A 276 -10.70 28.00 8.77
CA PHE A 276 -11.25 27.90 7.42
C PHE A 276 -12.11 26.65 7.20
N LEU A 277 -11.68 25.51 7.74
CA LEU A 277 -12.42 24.24 7.66
C LEU A 277 -13.77 24.33 8.38
N GLU A 278 -13.80 25.01 9.53
CA GLU A 278 -15.03 25.27 10.28
C GLU A 278 -15.95 26.26 9.53
N ASP A 279 -15.42 27.43 9.15
CA ASP A 279 -16.22 28.52 8.58
C ASP A 279 -16.80 28.19 7.20
N GLU A 280 -16.06 27.47 6.34
CA GLU A 280 -16.41 27.32 4.92
C GLU A 280 -16.85 25.92 4.53
N TYR A 281 -16.49 24.92 5.33
CA TYR A 281 -16.86 23.52 5.10
C TYR A 281 -17.65 22.89 6.25
N ASN A 282 -17.87 23.61 7.36
CA ASN A 282 -18.55 23.09 8.55
C ASN A 282 -17.86 21.82 9.11
N LEU A 283 -16.52 21.78 9.05
CA LEU A 283 -15.70 20.67 9.53
C LEU A 283 -15.01 21.05 10.86
N HIS A 284 -15.58 20.60 11.97
CA HIS A 284 -15.05 20.86 13.31
C HIS A 284 -13.93 19.86 13.68
N LEU A 285 -12.72 20.12 13.19
CA LEU A 285 -11.55 19.27 13.46
C LEU A 285 -10.71 19.80 14.62
N THR A 286 -10.04 18.88 15.32
CA THR A 286 -9.01 19.25 16.29
C THR A 286 -7.72 19.66 15.57
N LYS A 287 -6.86 20.45 16.23
CA LYS A 287 -5.53 20.80 15.67
C LYS A 287 -4.68 19.57 15.35
N VAL A 288 -4.81 18.51 16.15
CA VAL A 288 -4.11 17.24 15.94
C VAL A 288 -4.59 16.57 14.65
N ALA A 289 -5.91 16.54 14.41
CA ALA A 289 -6.46 16.00 13.16
C ALA A 289 -5.98 16.80 11.94
N VAL A 290 -6.05 18.14 11.98
CA VAL A 290 -5.55 19.00 10.89
C VAL A 290 -4.06 18.77 10.63
N ARG A 291 -3.24 18.71 11.69
CA ARG A 291 -1.80 18.45 11.57
C ARG A 291 -1.53 17.08 10.94
N ASN A 292 -2.21 16.03 11.42
CA ASN A 292 -2.01 14.67 10.92
C ASN A 292 -2.42 14.56 9.45
N THR A 293 -3.59 15.08 9.07
CA THR A 293 -4.03 15.08 7.67
C THR A 293 -3.08 15.89 6.79
N LEU A 294 -2.61 17.07 7.22
CA LEU A 294 -1.68 17.87 6.41
C LEU A 294 -0.35 17.14 6.19
N VAL A 295 0.16 16.44 7.20
CA VAL A 295 1.40 15.65 7.09
C VAL A 295 1.30 14.56 6.03
N THR A 296 0.15 13.87 5.93
CA THR A 296 -0.01 12.77 4.97
C THR A 296 -0.19 13.25 3.53
N MET A 297 -0.50 14.53 3.34
CA MET A 297 -0.59 15.13 2.01
C MET A 297 0.78 15.53 1.43
N VAL A 298 1.86 15.61 2.20
CA VAL A 298 3.09 16.32 1.80
C VAL A 298 4.17 15.38 1.26
N PHE A 299 4.71 15.76 0.10
CA PHE A 299 5.80 15.09 -0.58
C PHE A 299 6.96 16.05 -0.85
N ILE A 300 8.19 15.54 -0.82
CA ILE A 300 9.39 16.27 -1.20
C ILE A 300 10.07 15.50 -2.34
N LEU A 301 10.11 16.10 -3.54
CA LEU A 301 10.59 15.43 -4.75
C LEU A 301 11.81 16.14 -5.36
N PRO A 302 12.82 15.38 -5.83
CA PRO A 302 13.92 15.98 -6.55
C PRO A 302 13.45 16.40 -7.94
N ARG A 303 13.76 17.65 -8.33
CA ARG A 303 13.29 18.27 -9.57
C ARG A 303 13.53 17.41 -10.82
N LYS A 304 14.70 16.76 -10.90
CA LYS A 304 15.12 15.97 -12.07
C LYS A 304 14.17 14.80 -12.36
N SER A 305 13.51 14.24 -11.35
CA SER A 305 12.62 13.08 -11.48
C SER A 305 11.17 13.42 -11.12
N ALA A 306 10.85 14.68 -10.83
CA ALA A 306 9.54 15.09 -10.31
C ALA A 306 8.39 14.62 -11.21
N ASP A 307 8.51 14.75 -12.53
CA ASP A 307 7.47 14.33 -13.47
C ASP A 307 7.14 12.82 -13.41
N SER A 308 8.14 11.97 -13.12
CA SER A 308 7.93 10.51 -12.95
C SER A 308 7.14 10.22 -11.69
N PHE A 309 7.54 10.82 -10.57
CA PHE A 309 6.86 10.67 -9.28
C PHE A 309 5.48 11.31 -9.25
N LEU A 310 5.28 12.46 -9.91
CA LEU A 310 3.98 13.12 -9.98
C LEU A 310 2.94 12.24 -10.68
N VAL A 311 3.35 11.46 -11.69
CA VAL A 311 2.48 10.47 -12.34
C VAL A 311 2.12 9.37 -11.36
N HIS A 312 3.12 8.69 -10.83
CA HIS A 312 2.95 7.53 -9.97
C HIS A 312 2.20 7.88 -8.68
N ASP A 313 2.57 8.97 -8.01
CA ASP A 313 2.07 9.31 -6.68
C ASP A 313 0.75 10.09 -6.74
N ALA A 314 0.65 11.11 -7.59
CA ALA A 314 -0.56 11.93 -7.64
C ALA A 314 -1.72 11.20 -8.35
N TYR A 315 -1.40 10.36 -9.34
CA TYR A 315 -2.42 9.63 -10.09
C TYR A 315 -2.57 8.19 -9.59
N GLY A 316 -1.48 7.46 -9.36
CA GLY A 316 -1.51 6.07 -8.91
C GLY A 316 -1.87 5.93 -7.43
N HIS A 317 -1.21 6.66 -6.53
CA HIS A 317 -1.41 6.45 -5.09
C HIS A 317 -2.42 7.38 -4.40
N ALA A 318 -2.65 8.59 -4.91
CA ALA A 318 -3.52 9.53 -4.21
C ALA A 318 -4.94 8.97 -4.00
N TRP A 319 -5.54 8.27 -4.97
CA TRP A 319 -6.85 7.68 -4.75
C TRP A 319 -6.82 6.49 -3.80
N GLN A 320 -5.74 5.70 -3.80
CA GLN A 320 -5.57 4.59 -2.87
C GLN A 320 -5.62 5.12 -1.44
N GLU A 321 -4.80 6.12 -1.13
CA GLU A 321 -4.75 6.75 0.18
C GLU A 321 -6.14 7.22 0.66
N ASN A 322 -6.95 7.74 -0.26
CA ASN A 322 -8.23 8.38 0.04
C ASN A 322 -9.46 7.46 -0.03
N LEU A 323 -9.39 6.36 -0.78
CA LEU A 323 -10.53 5.47 -1.04
C LEU A 323 -10.33 4.06 -0.49
N CYS A 324 -9.12 3.74 -0.02
CA CYS A 324 -8.74 2.41 0.41
C CYS A 324 -7.90 2.41 1.70
N GLU A 325 -8.07 3.43 2.56
CA GLU A 325 -7.44 3.54 3.90
C GLU A 325 -5.93 3.23 3.99
N PHE A 326 -5.18 3.36 2.88
CA PHE A 326 -3.75 3.03 2.85
C PHE A 326 -2.90 3.93 3.76
N GLU A 327 -3.37 5.14 4.08
CA GLU A 327 -2.68 6.11 4.94
C GLU A 327 -2.24 5.50 6.28
N HIS A 328 -3.10 4.69 6.90
CA HIS A 328 -2.78 4.03 8.16
C HIS A 328 -1.79 2.89 7.99
N LEU A 329 -1.79 2.23 6.83
CA LEU A 329 -0.98 1.04 6.55
C LEU A 329 0.49 1.41 6.36
N TYR A 330 0.76 2.55 5.73
CA TYR A 330 2.13 3.04 5.56
C TYR A 330 2.83 3.36 6.88
N ARG A 331 2.09 3.84 7.89
CA ARG A 331 2.64 4.04 9.23
C ARG A 331 3.23 2.75 9.82
N PHE A 332 2.65 1.60 9.48
CA PHE A 332 3.08 0.29 9.98
C PHE A 332 4.22 -0.35 9.16
N LEU A 333 4.62 0.24 8.01
CA LEU A 333 5.76 -0.29 7.23
C LEU A 333 7.06 -0.24 8.01
N SER A 334 7.29 0.87 8.73
CA SER A 334 8.44 1.03 9.62
C SER A 334 8.49 -0.04 10.73
N ASP A 335 7.34 -0.59 11.12
CA ASP A 335 7.21 -1.62 12.14
C ASP A 335 7.48 -3.03 11.61
N LEU A 336 7.52 -3.27 10.29
CA LEU A 336 7.71 -4.61 9.73
C LEU A 336 8.99 -5.30 10.22
N ARG A 337 10.05 -4.53 10.46
CA ARG A 337 11.33 -5.02 11.00
C ARG A 337 11.34 -5.21 12.52
N THR A 338 10.35 -4.69 13.23
CA THR A 338 10.34 -4.68 14.69
C THR A 338 9.82 -6.02 15.20
N PRO A 339 10.63 -6.79 15.96
CA PRO A 339 10.15 -8.00 16.64
C PRO A 339 9.11 -7.64 17.71
N ILE A 340 8.40 -8.64 18.21
CA ILE A 340 7.47 -8.53 19.33
C ILE A 340 8.19 -7.93 20.53
N LYS A 341 7.52 -6.94 21.13
CA LYS A 341 7.85 -6.42 22.45
C LYS A 341 7.08 -7.22 23.49
N PHE A 342 7.77 -7.78 24.47
CA PHE A 342 7.12 -8.66 25.46
C PHE A 342 6.11 -7.92 26.33
N GLU A 343 6.23 -6.60 26.43
CA GLU A 343 5.27 -5.71 27.09
C GLU A 343 3.92 -5.64 26.36
N GLU A 344 3.87 -6.02 25.08
CA GLU A 344 2.66 -6.06 24.26
C GLU A 344 1.97 -7.44 24.30
N LEU A 345 2.56 -8.45 24.95
CA LEU A 345 1.93 -9.76 25.12
C LEU A 345 0.66 -9.67 25.98
N PRO A 346 -0.36 -10.51 25.70
CA PRO A 346 -1.60 -10.49 26.46
C PRO A 346 -1.37 -10.81 27.94
N GLU A 347 -2.18 -10.25 28.84
CA GLU A 347 -2.14 -10.62 30.26
C GLU A 347 -2.45 -12.11 30.46
N LEU A 348 -1.45 -12.88 30.87
CA LEU A 348 -1.54 -14.31 31.12
C LEU A 348 -2.04 -14.57 32.55
N LYS A 349 -3.29 -14.20 32.86
CA LYS A 349 -3.89 -14.47 34.19
C LYS A 349 -3.91 -15.98 34.45
N LYS A 350 -3.63 -16.43 35.68
CA LYS A 350 -3.60 -17.84 36.17
C LYS A 350 -4.21 -18.86 35.19
N GLN A 351 -3.40 -19.29 34.24
CA GLN A 351 -3.73 -20.24 33.18
C GLN A 351 -2.88 -21.49 33.36
N THR A 352 -3.31 -22.62 32.78
CA THR A 352 -2.45 -23.82 32.70
C THR A 352 -1.26 -23.54 31.79
N GLN A 353 -0.19 -24.33 31.92
CA GLN A 353 0.98 -24.24 31.05
C GLN A 353 0.61 -24.25 29.56
N ASP A 354 -0.23 -25.19 29.15
CA ASP A 354 -0.65 -25.32 27.76
C ASP A 354 -1.45 -24.11 27.28
N ASN A 355 -2.32 -23.53 28.13
CA ASN A 355 -3.06 -22.32 27.78
C ASN A 355 -2.14 -21.10 27.61
N ILE A 356 -1.07 -21.00 28.41
CA ILE A 356 -0.07 -19.93 28.30
C ILE A 356 0.69 -20.06 26.98
N VAL A 357 1.19 -21.27 26.68
CA VAL A 357 1.89 -21.57 25.42
C VAL A 357 0.97 -21.28 24.22
N GLU A 358 -0.28 -21.74 24.26
CA GLU A 358 -1.27 -21.48 23.21
C GLU A 358 -1.53 -19.98 23.04
N SER A 359 -1.72 -19.24 24.13
CA SER A 359 -1.97 -17.79 24.07
C SER A 359 -0.82 -17.01 23.45
N ILE A 360 0.42 -17.33 23.84
CA ILE A 360 1.62 -16.68 23.30
C ILE A 360 1.81 -17.05 21.83
N THR A 361 1.70 -18.33 21.48
CA THR A 361 1.88 -18.78 20.09
C THR A 361 0.82 -18.19 19.17
N ASN A 362 -0.45 -18.15 19.59
CA ASN A 362 -1.51 -17.48 18.82
C ASN A 362 -1.26 -15.98 18.67
N TYR A 363 -0.65 -15.33 19.66
CA TYR A 363 -0.22 -13.95 19.55
C TYR A 363 0.87 -13.79 18.49
N PHE A 364 1.89 -14.66 18.45
CA PHE A 364 2.91 -14.66 17.40
C PHE A 364 2.31 -14.80 15.99
N TYR A 365 1.40 -15.77 15.79
CA TYR A 365 0.70 -15.94 14.51
C TYR A 365 -0.09 -14.70 14.12
N THR A 366 -0.86 -14.12 15.05
CA THR A 366 -1.64 -12.90 14.80
C THR A 366 -0.73 -11.71 14.47
N PHE A 367 0.36 -11.54 15.22
CA PHE A 367 1.29 -10.44 15.06
C PHE A 367 1.98 -10.47 13.70
N TYR A 368 2.50 -11.63 13.29
CA TYR A 368 3.17 -11.77 12.00
C TYR A 368 2.21 -11.81 10.83
N SER A 369 0.98 -12.31 11.01
CA SER A 369 -0.06 -12.23 9.98
C SER A 369 -0.44 -10.79 9.66
N ARG A 370 -0.57 -9.94 10.68
CA ARG A 370 -0.79 -8.49 10.48
C ARG A 370 0.36 -7.83 9.73
N LYS A 371 1.61 -8.22 10.00
CA LYS A 371 2.77 -7.72 9.23
C LYS A 371 2.71 -8.18 7.77
N LEU A 372 2.29 -9.43 7.52
CA LEU A 372 2.05 -9.90 6.17
C LEU A 372 0.98 -9.07 5.47
N ALA A 373 -0.16 -8.83 6.11
CA ALA A 373 -1.21 -7.98 5.56
C ALA A 373 -0.68 -6.59 5.19
N VAL A 374 0.11 -5.95 6.06
CA VAL A 374 0.75 -4.66 5.77
C VAL A 374 1.69 -4.74 4.55
N ALA A 375 2.52 -5.78 4.45
CA ALA A 375 3.42 -5.96 3.30
C ALA A 375 2.68 -6.27 1.99
N HIS A 376 1.67 -7.15 2.02
CA HIS A 376 0.79 -7.44 0.88
C HIS A 376 0.07 -6.21 0.39
N ASN A 377 -0.41 -5.40 1.33
CA ASN A 377 -1.08 -4.16 1.01
C ASN A 377 -0.14 -3.19 0.30
N ALA A 378 1.09 -3.03 0.77
CA ALA A 378 2.08 -2.21 0.09
C ALA A 378 2.36 -2.73 -1.33
N VAL A 379 2.55 -4.05 -1.51
CA VAL A 379 2.70 -4.65 -2.85
C VAL A 379 1.48 -4.37 -3.74
N LEU A 380 0.26 -4.47 -3.20
CA LEU A 380 -0.95 -4.15 -3.95
C LEU A 380 -1.04 -2.66 -4.32
N ALA A 381 -0.58 -1.76 -3.45
CA ALA A 381 -0.55 -0.33 -3.70
C ALA A 381 0.38 0.01 -4.87
N GLU A 382 1.64 -0.45 -4.83
CA GLU A 382 2.61 -0.21 -5.91
C GLU A 382 2.12 -0.84 -7.21
N LEU A 383 1.70 -2.12 -7.18
CA LEU A 383 1.15 -2.82 -8.34
C LEU A 383 -0.01 -2.06 -8.99
N THR A 384 -0.90 -1.50 -8.20
CA THR A 384 -2.06 -0.77 -8.74
C THR A 384 -1.69 0.62 -9.24
N ALA A 385 -0.65 1.27 -8.68
CA ALA A 385 -0.10 2.49 -9.22
C ALA A 385 0.63 2.24 -10.57
N ASP A 386 1.44 1.19 -10.65
CA ASP A 386 2.15 0.74 -11.86
C ASP A 386 1.18 0.44 -13.01
N VAL A 387 0.03 -0.16 -12.72
CA VAL A 387 -1.02 -0.44 -13.71
C VAL A 387 -1.58 0.83 -14.36
N PHE A 388 -1.76 1.90 -13.57
CA PHE A 388 -2.21 3.18 -14.10
C PHE A 388 -1.11 3.89 -14.89
N GLU A 389 0.12 3.80 -14.40
CA GLU A 389 1.30 4.29 -15.09
C GLU A 389 1.45 3.62 -16.47
N TYR A 390 1.30 2.29 -16.53
CA TYR A 390 1.27 1.52 -17.78
C TYR A 390 0.18 2.01 -18.75
N HIS A 391 -1.06 2.22 -18.27
CA HIS A 391 -2.16 2.67 -19.13
C HIS A 391 -1.85 4.02 -19.79
N LEU A 392 -1.28 4.95 -19.01
CA LEU A 392 -0.83 6.24 -19.53
C LEU A 392 0.32 6.06 -20.52
N GLN A 393 1.33 5.26 -20.18
CA GLN A 393 2.48 4.97 -21.05
C GLN A 393 2.01 4.45 -22.41
N LYS A 394 1.07 3.50 -22.45
CA LYS A 394 0.49 2.96 -23.69
C LYS A 394 -0.20 4.05 -24.51
N LYS A 395 -1.02 4.89 -23.86
CA LYS A 395 -1.71 6.01 -24.52
C LYS A 395 -0.74 7.03 -25.12
N LEU A 396 0.35 7.35 -24.41
CA LEU A 396 1.37 8.29 -24.87
C LEU A 396 2.26 7.70 -25.96
N ALA A 397 2.56 6.41 -25.91
CA ALA A 397 3.34 5.72 -26.94
C ALA A 397 2.66 5.84 -28.31
N ASN A 398 1.33 5.74 -28.36
CA ASN A 398 0.54 5.97 -29.58
C ASN A 398 0.66 7.39 -30.16
N GLN A 399 1.17 8.34 -29.37
CA GLN A 399 1.42 9.73 -29.75
C GLN A 399 2.91 10.03 -29.97
N GLY A 400 3.79 9.02 -29.91
CA GLY A 400 5.24 9.20 -29.99
C GLY A 400 5.86 9.84 -28.74
N GLN A 401 5.18 9.72 -27.59
CA GLN A 401 5.63 10.22 -26.29
C GLN A 401 5.86 9.06 -25.32
N SER A 402 6.59 9.31 -24.23
CA SER A 402 6.78 8.34 -23.16
C SER A 402 6.81 9.06 -21.81
N ILE A 403 6.33 8.41 -20.76
CA ILE A 403 6.61 8.82 -19.40
C ILE A 403 7.96 8.25 -18.94
N PRO A 404 8.71 8.97 -18.08
CA PRO A 404 9.84 8.37 -17.41
C PRO A 404 9.33 7.32 -16.41
N THR A 405 9.85 6.10 -16.52
CA THR A 405 9.55 4.99 -15.62
C THR A 405 10.85 4.31 -15.19
N SER A 406 10.87 3.74 -13.98
CA SER A 406 11.97 2.90 -13.50
C SER A 406 11.87 1.46 -13.99
N SER A 407 10.74 1.06 -14.58
CA SER A 407 10.55 -0.31 -15.06
C SER A 407 11.41 -0.60 -16.30
N LYS A 408 12.11 -1.74 -16.24
CA LYS A 408 12.80 -2.36 -17.38
C LYS A 408 11.83 -3.11 -18.29
N LEU A 409 10.68 -3.50 -17.75
CA LEU A 409 9.58 -4.19 -18.43
C LEU A 409 8.43 -3.24 -18.75
N ARG A 410 8.76 -2.04 -19.26
CA ARG A 410 7.78 -0.95 -19.53
C ARG A 410 6.62 -1.30 -20.46
N ASP A 411 6.76 -2.37 -21.24
CA ASP A 411 5.71 -2.84 -22.17
C ASP A 411 4.84 -3.95 -21.56
N LEU A 412 5.18 -4.49 -20.39
CA LEU A 412 4.33 -5.41 -19.63
C LEU A 412 3.38 -4.63 -18.72
N VAL A 413 2.14 -5.14 -18.62
CA VAL A 413 1.24 -4.72 -17.54
C VAL A 413 1.86 -5.07 -16.19
N LEU A 414 1.61 -4.23 -15.18
CA LEU A 414 2.16 -4.30 -13.80
C LEU A 414 3.61 -3.90 -13.60
N PHE A 415 4.41 -3.67 -14.65
CA PHE A 415 5.86 -3.49 -14.49
C PHE A 415 6.44 -4.56 -13.56
N VAL A 416 6.27 -5.83 -13.95
CA VAL A 416 6.47 -7.00 -13.06
C VAL A 416 7.82 -6.98 -12.34
N ASP A 417 8.85 -6.37 -12.93
CA ASP A 417 10.15 -6.16 -12.31
C ASP A 417 10.11 -5.27 -11.05
N LEU A 418 9.30 -4.20 -11.06
CA LEU A 418 9.06 -3.35 -9.91
C LEU A 418 8.30 -4.12 -8.82
N THR A 419 7.23 -4.84 -9.18
CA THR A 419 6.49 -5.69 -8.22
C THR A 419 7.40 -6.72 -7.54
N ILE A 420 8.33 -7.35 -8.28
CA ILE A 420 9.32 -8.28 -7.73
C ILE A 420 10.22 -7.59 -6.71
N SER A 421 10.70 -6.38 -7.03
CA SER A 421 11.50 -5.55 -6.13
C SER A 421 10.72 -5.19 -4.84
N ASP A 422 9.45 -4.81 -4.96
CA ASP A 422 8.61 -4.48 -3.81
C ASP A 422 8.31 -5.68 -2.91
N ILE A 423 8.08 -6.86 -3.48
CA ILE A 423 7.96 -8.11 -2.72
C ILE A 423 9.26 -8.39 -1.92
N GLN A 424 10.44 -8.14 -2.49
CA GLN A 424 11.69 -8.29 -1.73
C GLN A 424 11.83 -7.25 -0.63
N LYS A 425 11.58 -5.99 -0.96
CA LYS A 425 11.66 -4.82 -0.08
C LYS A 425 10.78 -4.96 1.16
N HIS A 426 9.53 -5.41 1.00
CA HIS A 426 8.56 -5.44 2.10
C HIS A 426 8.60 -6.72 2.95
N PHE A 427 9.05 -7.85 2.40
CA PHE A 427 9.07 -9.13 3.14
C PHE A 427 10.39 -9.41 3.87
N THR A 428 11.51 -8.89 3.37
CA THR A 428 12.82 -9.05 4.01
C THR A 428 12.86 -8.52 5.46
N PRO A 429 12.29 -7.34 5.77
CA PRO A 429 12.16 -6.86 7.15
C PRO A 429 11.45 -7.84 8.09
N ILE A 430 10.35 -8.47 7.64
CA ILE A 430 9.58 -9.42 8.43
C ILE A 430 10.41 -10.68 8.71
N LYS A 431 11.07 -11.21 7.68
CA LYS A 431 12.00 -12.34 7.81
C LYS A 431 13.06 -12.07 8.88
N ASN A 432 13.67 -10.88 8.85
CA ASN A 432 14.69 -10.48 9.80
C ASN A 432 14.12 -10.37 11.24
N ALA A 433 12.91 -9.82 11.39
CA ALA A 433 12.24 -9.74 12.68
C ALA A 433 11.97 -11.14 13.27
N ILE A 434 11.48 -12.10 12.47
CA ILE A 434 11.24 -13.48 12.92
C ILE A 434 12.55 -14.17 13.30
N ALA A 435 13.62 -13.98 12.52
CA ALA A 435 14.93 -14.51 12.83
C ALA A 435 15.48 -13.96 14.16
N GLU A 436 15.17 -12.71 14.49
CA GLU A 436 15.53 -12.12 15.79
C GLU A 436 14.77 -12.77 16.95
N GLU A 437 13.51 -13.15 16.80
CA GLU A 437 12.74 -13.87 17.84
C GLU A 437 13.37 -15.19 18.24
N LEU A 438 13.96 -15.88 17.26
CA LEU A 438 14.64 -17.16 17.44
C LEU A 438 16.09 -16.99 17.92
N SER A 439 16.54 -15.76 18.13
CA SER A 439 17.87 -15.51 18.70
C SER A 439 17.91 -15.96 20.17
N THR A 440 19.07 -16.46 20.61
CA THR A 440 19.30 -16.83 22.01
C THR A 440 18.98 -15.68 22.98
N ALA A 441 19.22 -14.44 22.57
CA ALA A 441 18.91 -13.26 23.38
C ALA A 441 17.39 -13.11 23.60
N LYS A 442 16.57 -13.22 22.54
CA LYS A 442 15.10 -13.12 22.63
C LYS A 442 14.47 -14.30 23.34
N LEU A 443 14.93 -15.53 23.07
CA LEU A 443 14.46 -16.72 23.78
C LEU A 443 14.76 -16.64 25.29
N ASN A 444 15.91 -16.11 25.69
CA ASN A 444 16.22 -15.86 27.10
C ASN A 444 15.32 -14.78 27.72
N GLN A 445 14.97 -13.74 26.98
CA GLN A 445 14.01 -12.73 27.43
C GLN A 445 12.60 -13.33 27.60
N LEU A 446 12.15 -14.16 26.65
CA LEU A 446 10.89 -14.90 26.75
C LEU A 446 10.89 -15.81 27.99
N LYS A 447 11.98 -16.56 28.23
CA LYS A 447 12.13 -17.39 29.43
C LYS A 447 11.99 -16.57 30.72
N ARG A 448 12.61 -15.38 30.79
CA ARG A 448 12.48 -14.45 31.92
C ARG A 448 11.08 -13.86 32.06
N PHE A 449 10.38 -13.63 30.97
CA PHE A 449 8.98 -13.19 31.02
C PHE A 449 8.09 -14.29 31.60
N LEU A 450 8.31 -15.55 31.19
CA LEU A 450 7.53 -16.70 31.64
C LEU A 450 7.71 -17.07 33.12
N THR A 451 8.82 -16.68 33.77
CA THR A 451 9.03 -16.95 35.21
C THR A 451 7.99 -16.28 36.10
N GLN A 452 7.27 -15.28 35.60
CA GLN A 452 6.17 -14.62 36.30
C GLN A 452 4.89 -15.47 36.35
N TYR A 453 4.78 -16.47 35.46
CA TYR A 453 3.54 -17.21 35.22
C TYR A 453 3.70 -18.73 35.41
N LEU A 454 4.91 -19.26 35.25
CA LEU A 454 5.20 -20.69 35.26
C LEU A 454 6.31 -21.04 36.27
N PRO A 455 6.26 -22.22 36.90
CA PRO A 455 7.35 -22.72 37.73
C PRO A 455 8.58 -23.05 36.88
N GLU A 456 9.77 -22.99 37.50
CA GLU A 456 11.05 -23.20 36.81
C GLU A 456 11.12 -24.54 36.05
N SER A 457 10.51 -25.59 36.60
CA SER A 457 10.43 -26.93 36.00
C SER A 457 9.68 -26.98 34.65
N GLU A 458 8.82 -26.00 34.37
CA GLU A 458 8.00 -25.96 33.15
C GLU A 458 8.53 -24.98 32.09
N LEU A 459 9.52 -24.16 32.45
CA LEU A 459 10.00 -23.07 31.58
C LEU A 459 10.63 -23.60 30.28
N ASP A 460 11.55 -24.55 30.37
CA ASP A 460 12.27 -25.04 29.17
C ASP A 460 11.32 -25.73 28.19
N ASN A 461 10.40 -26.56 28.69
CA ASN A 461 9.39 -27.19 27.85
C ASN A 461 8.48 -26.14 27.17
N SER A 462 8.07 -25.10 27.91
CA SER A 462 7.20 -24.04 27.36
C SER A 462 7.92 -23.19 26.32
N VAL A 463 9.16 -22.80 26.59
CA VAL A 463 10.00 -22.04 25.64
C VAL A 463 10.24 -22.87 24.39
N ASN A 464 10.60 -24.15 24.50
CA ASN A 464 10.81 -25.02 23.35
C ASN A 464 9.54 -25.19 22.49
N LYS A 465 8.37 -25.31 23.12
CA LYS A 465 7.08 -25.34 22.39
C LYS A 465 6.84 -24.03 21.64
N ILE A 466 7.05 -22.88 22.29
CA ILE A 466 6.87 -21.57 21.65
C ILE A 466 7.88 -21.36 20.52
N GLU A 467 9.15 -21.69 20.75
CA GLU A 467 10.23 -21.64 19.76
C GLU A 467 9.89 -22.48 18.52
N SER A 468 9.41 -23.71 18.71
CA SER A 468 8.97 -24.58 17.62
C SER A 468 7.86 -23.95 16.78
N GLU A 469 6.91 -23.24 17.40
CA GLU A 469 5.83 -22.56 16.69
C GLU A 469 6.33 -21.31 15.95
N ILE A 470 7.25 -20.53 16.52
CA ILE A 470 7.90 -19.41 15.83
C ILE A 470 8.73 -19.93 14.66
N ALA A 471 9.43 -21.05 14.82
CA ALA A 471 10.16 -21.70 13.74
C ALA A 471 9.23 -22.18 12.61
N ASN A 472 7.99 -22.61 12.93
CA ASN A 472 6.99 -22.91 11.91
C ASN A 472 6.59 -21.68 11.10
N ILE A 473 6.44 -20.50 11.73
CA ILE A 473 6.25 -19.23 11.02
C ILE A 473 7.49 -18.93 10.16
N GLN A 474 8.70 -19.09 10.70
CA GLN A 474 9.94 -18.82 9.96
C GLN A 474 10.10 -19.69 8.70
N LYS A 475 9.62 -20.94 8.71
CA LYS A 475 9.73 -21.87 7.57
C LYS A 475 9.10 -21.36 6.28
N VAL A 476 8.10 -20.47 6.31
CA VAL A 476 7.58 -19.87 5.07
C VAL A 476 8.42 -18.71 4.56
N PHE A 477 9.34 -18.19 5.38
CA PHE A 477 10.32 -17.16 5.03
C PHE A 477 11.71 -17.73 4.73
N THR A 478 11.89 -19.05 4.79
CA THR A 478 13.16 -19.68 4.35
C THR A 478 13.27 -19.62 2.84
N VAL A 479 14.49 -19.37 2.40
CA VAL A 479 14.85 -19.34 0.98
C VAL A 479 15.23 -20.75 0.60
N ASP A 480 14.28 -21.45 -0.02
CA ASP A 480 14.46 -22.84 -0.46
C ASP A 480 14.74 -22.90 -1.98
N SER A 481 14.70 -21.75 -2.67
CA SER A 481 14.77 -21.65 -4.12
C SER A 481 16.07 -20.99 -4.59
N PRO A 482 16.64 -21.39 -5.74
CA PRO A 482 17.85 -20.79 -6.30
C PRO A 482 17.70 -19.30 -6.63
N GLU A 483 16.46 -18.82 -6.75
CA GLU A 483 16.11 -17.43 -7.06
C GLU A 483 16.19 -16.47 -5.86
N GLN A 484 16.59 -16.96 -4.68
CA GLN A 484 16.70 -16.19 -3.43
C GLN A 484 15.36 -15.71 -2.84
N PHE A 485 14.23 -16.19 -3.35
CA PHE A 485 12.91 -15.89 -2.80
C PHE A 485 12.51 -16.93 -1.75
N SER A 486 11.78 -16.48 -0.74
CA SER A 486 11.14 -17.36 0.23
C SER A 486 9.77 -17.87 -0.27
N LYS A 487 9.24 -18.91 0.37
CA LYS A 487 7.92 -19.48 0.01
C LYS A 487 6.82 -18.44 0.02
N VAL A 488 6.80 -17.57 1.04
CA VAL A 488 5.80 -16.50 1.13
C VAL A 488 5.93 -15.46 0.01
N GLN A 489 7.16 -15.15 -0.41
CA GLN A 489 7.39 -14.22 -1.54
C GLN A 489 6.96 -14.86 -2.86
N LEU A 490 7.27 -16.15 -3.07
CA LEU A 490 6.82 -16.88 -4.26
C LEU A 490 5.30 -17.06 -4.30
N ALA A 491 4.65 -17.36 -3.17
CA ALA A 491 3.19 -17.42 -3.08
C ALA A 491 2.54 -16.04 -3.36
N THR A 492 3.19 -14.96 -2.93
CA THR A 492 2.75 -13.59 -3.20
C THR A 492 2.87 -13.26 -4.70
N LEU A 493 4.01 -13.56 -5.32
CA LEU A 493 4.21 -13.38 -6.76
C LEU A 493 3.26 -14.26 -7.59
N GLN A 494 3.05 -15.51 -7.18
CA GLN A 494 2.08 -16.43 -7.79
C GLN A 494 0.68 -15.81 -7.80
N THR A 495 0.26 -15.20 -6.70
CA THR A 495 -1.03 -14.52 -6.58
C THR A 495 -1.14 -13.34 -7.55
N VAL A 496 -0.08 -12.53 -7.67
CA VAL A 496 0.00 -11.44 -8.64
C VAL A 496 -0.12 -11.96 -10.08
N LEU A 497 0.62 -13.02 -10.42
CA LEU A 497 0.60 -13.62 -11.76
C LEU A 497 -0.76 -14.26 -12.09
N LEU A 498 -1.48 -14.78 -11.09
CA LEU A 498 -2.84 -15.30 -11.26
C LEU A 498 -3.87 -14.21 -11.60
N ILE A 499 -3.69 -12.98 -11.12
CA ILE A 499 -4.57 -11.84 -11.46
C ILE A 499 -4.09 -11.05 -12.69
N TYR A 500 -2.88 -11.33 -13.17
CA TYR A 500 -2.27 -10.68 -14.33
C TYR A 500 -3.17 -10.64 -15.57
N PRO A 501 -3.81 -11.74 -16.01
CA PRO A 501 -4.60 -11.73 -17.25
C PRO A 501 -5.78 -10.76 -17.20
N PHE A 502 -6.39 -10.59 -16.03
CA PHE A 502 -7.48 -9.65 -15.82
C PHE A 502 -6.96 -8.22 -15.88
N LEU A 503 -5.86 -7.92 -15.17
CA LEU A 503 -5.22 -6.61 -15.21
C LEU A 503 -4.76 -6.26 -16.63
N LYS A 504 -4.25 -7.24 -17.39
CA LYS A 504 -3.93 -7.08 -18.81
C LYS A 504 -5.15 -6.78 -19.64
N SER A 505 -6.24 -7.54 -19.47
CA SER A 505 -7.48 -7.36 -20.20
C SER A 505 -8.06 -5.95 -20.01
N TYR A 506 -8.08 -5.43 -18.78
CA TYR A 506 -8.55 -4.07 -18.49
C TYR A 506 -7.52 -2.99 -18.88
N GLY A 507 -6.23 -3.25 -18.67
CA GLY A 507 -5.15 -2.33 -19.00
C GLY A 507 -4.98 -2.15 -20.51
N ASP A 508 -5.39 -3.13 -21.30
CA ASP A 508 -5.35 -3.04 -22.75
C ASP A 508 -6.47 -2.20 -23.36
N GLN A 509 -7.58 -2.02 -22.63
CA GLN A 509 -8.72 -1.25 -23.09
C GLN A 509 -8.37 0.24 -23.13
N ASP A 510 -8.84 0.94 -24.17
CA ASP A 510 -8.65 2.39 -24.30
C ASP A 510 -9.42 3.19 -23.22
N GLU A 511 -10.40 2.56 -22.55
CA GLU A 511 -11.19 3.16 -21.48
C GLU A 511 -10.59 2.81 -20.10
N PRO A 512 -9.95 3.76 -19.40
CA PRO A 512 -9.30 3.46 -18.14
C PRO A 512 -10.29 3.20 -16.99
N TYR A 513 -11.57 3.54 -17.15
CA TYR A 513 -12.54 3.50 -16.05
C TYR A 513 -12.81 2.06 -15.54
N GLY A 514 -12.90 1.08 -16.45
CA GLY A 514 -13.06 -0.33 -16.07
C GLY A 514 -11.89 -0.83 -15.23
N LEU A 515 -10.66 -0.44 -15.60
CA LEU A 515 -9.44 -0.75 -14.84
C LEU A 515 -9.50 -0.16 -13.42
N HIS A 516 -9.92 1.10 -13.28
CA HIS A 516 -10.05 1.72 -11.95
C HIS A 516 -11.08 1.00 -11.07
N GLN A 517 -12.22 0.64 -11.63
CA GLN A 517 -13.26 -0.06 -10.89
C GLN A 517 -12.79 -1.44 -10.44
N TYR A 518 -12.13 -2.18 -11.33
CA TYR A 518 -11.57 -3.48 -11.02
C TYR A 518 -10.52 -3.40 -9.91
N VAL A 519 -9.55 -2.49 -10.05
CA VAL A 519 -8.50 -2.24 -9.05
C VAL A 519 -9.09 -1.84 -7.69
N LEU A 520 -10.08 -0.93 -7.67
CA LEU A 520 -10.79 -0.58 -6.43
C LEU A 520 -11.49 -1.77 -5.78
N CYS A 521 -12.08 -2.66 -6.57
CA CYS A 521 -12.71 -3.87 -6.06
C CYS A 521 -11.67 -4.82 -5.46
N LEU A 522 -10.51 -5.00 -6.12
CA LEU A 522 -9.39 -5.79 -5.58
C LEU A 522 -8.95 -5.26 -4.22
N THR A 523 -8.75 -3.94 -4.10
CA THR A 523 -8.33 -3.34 -2.84
C THR A 523 -9.42 -3.43 -1.78
N THR A 524 -10.67 -3.11 -2.11
CA THR A 524 -11.80 -3.22 -1.17
C THR A 524 -11.92 -4.64 -0.63
N PHE A 525 -11.75 -5.64 -1.50
CA PHE A 525 -11.75 -7.05 -1.10
C PHE A 525 -10.58 -7.39 -0.19
N PHE A 526 -9.37 -6.94 -0.53
CA PHE A 526 -8.21 -7.14 0.32
C PHE A 526 -8.47 -6.61 1.74
N GLN A 527 -9.01 -5.40 1.87
CA GLN A 527 -9.29 -4.76 3.16
C GLN A 527 -10.39 -5.47 3.97
N GLU A 528 -11.43 -5.98 3.32
CA GLU A 528 -12.52 -6.70 3.99
C GLU A 528 -12.10 -8.07 4.54
N PHE A 529 -10.99 -8.61 4.03
CA PHE A 529 -10.47 -9.94 4.36
C PHE A 529 -9.02 -9.91 4.89
N GLU A 530 -8.51 -8.73 5.27
CA GLU A 530 -7.17 -8.38 5.78
C GLU A 530 -6.08 -9.46 5.54
N ASN A 531 -5.97 -10.42 6.46
CA ASN A 531 -4.83 -11.34 6.59
C ASN A 531 -4.76 -12.44 5.52
N HIS A 532 -5.86 -12.72 4.82
CA HIS A 532 -5.92 -13.71 3.74
C HIS A 532 -6.52 -13.15 2.45
N GLY A 533 -6.92 -11.87 2.45
CA GLY A 533 -7.56 -11.23 1.30
C GLY A 533 -6.68 -11.24 0.06
N PHE A 534 -5.36 -11.06 0.23
CA PHE A 534 -4.42 -10.94 -0.88
C PHE A 534 -4.37 -12.23 -1.69
N TYR A 535 -4.14 -13.35 -1.01
CA TYR A 535 -4.14 -14.69 -1.58
C TYR A 535 -5.47 -15.14 -2.18
N ARG A 536 -6.51 -14.32 -2.00
CA ARG A 536 -7.86 -14.57 -2.51
C ARG A 536 -8.27 -13.61 -3.64
N LEU A 537 -7.37 -12.74 -4.08
CA LEU A 537 -7.61 -11.85 -5.21
C LEU A 537 -7.96 -12.60 -6.50
N PRO A 538 -7.35 -13.76 -6.84
CA PRO A 538 -7.75 -14.53 -8.03
C PRO A 538 -9.23 -14.91 -8.03
N GLN A 539 -9.76 -15.36 -6.89
CA GLN A 539 -11.18 -15.72 -6.76
C GLN A 539 -12.08 -14.51 -6.96
N LEU A 540 -11.68 -13.33 -6.46
CA LEU A 540 -12.40 -12.10 -6.73
C LEU A 540 -12.38 -11.77 -8.23
N SER A 541 -11.22 -11.84 -8.89
CA SER A 541 -11.06 -11.51 -10.31
C SER A 541 -12.00 -12.32 -11.19
N MET A 542 -12.14 -13.62 -10.90
CA MET A 542 -13.06 -14.50 -11.61
C MET A 542 -14.53 -14.14 -11.36
N ALA A 543 -14.87 -13.86 -10.11
CA ALA A 543 -16.23 -13.48 -9.75
C ALA A 543 -16.59 -12.13 -10.37
N PHE A 544 -15.63 -11.19 -10.43
CA PHE A 544 -15.79 -9.87 -11.03
C PHE A 544 -16.21 -9.97 -12.51
N GLU A 545 -15.54 -10.82 -13.31
CA GLU A 545 -15.93 -11.06 -14.71
C GLU A 545 -17.32 -11.70 -14.86
N THR A 546 -17.75 -12.52 -13.89
CA THR A 546 -19.08 -13.14 -13.93
C THR A 546 -20.18 -12.16 -13.53
N ILE A 547 -19.82 -11.16 -12.74
CA ILE A 547 -20.70 -10.14 -12.19
C ILE A 547 -20.97 -9.00 -13.19
N LEU A 548 -19.93 -8.62 -13.95
CA LEU A 548 -20.02 -7.66 -15.05
C LEU A 548 -20.86 -8.20 -16.21
#